data_AF-A0A416HC51-F1
#
_entry.id   AF-A0A416HC51-F1
#
_cell.length_a   1.000
_cell.length_b   1.000
_cell.length_c   1.000
_cell.angle_alpha   90.00
_cell.angle_beta   90.00
_cell.angle_gamma   90.00
#
_symmetry.space_group_name_H-M   'P 1'
#
loop_
_entity.id
_entity.type
_entity.pdbx_description
1 polymer ?
#
loop_
_entity_poly.entity_id
_entity_poly.type
_entity_poly.pdbx_seq_one_letter_code
_entity_poly.pdbx_strand_id
1 'polypeptide(L)'
;MRPLPIGIDDFKKLRENNFCYVDKSLFIQELLDNRSEVSVFMRPRRFGKTLGLSMLKYYFEKGFDPDGNEIDNKKLFNGLNILNAGENYTKYMGQYPVISLSLKCAKQPDFEMAYESLIDEIAQEFDRHSHILLNSNLNSAEKIQYRDMIEKKGSDSVWAKALNFLSRCLKKVYRKNVIILLDEYDVPLENAYFQGFYGQMTDFIRSLFESALKSNVNLEFAVITGCLRITKESIFTGLNNLEMITIRNTNYAEHFGFTEKEVANLLSDYGIEEKRKEVREWYDGYRFGKTEVYNPWSVIN
;
A
#
# COMPACT_ATOMS: atom_id res chain seq x y z
N MET A 1 19.56 16.11 17.31
CA MET A 1 19.36 15.55 15.96
C MET A 1 18.32 14.45 16.04
N ARG A 2 17.44 14.33 15.04
CA ARG A 2 16.44 13.25 14.99
C ARG A 2 17.13 11.94 14.55
N PRO A 3 16.69 10.77 15.06
CA PRO A 3 17.20 9.50 14.57
C PRO A 3 16.81 9.28 13.10
N LEU A 4 17.65 8.58 12.35
CA LEU A 4 17.39 8.23 10.95
C LEU A 4 16.50 6.98 10.88
N PRO A 5 15.47 6.94 10.00
CA PRO A 5 14.49 5.86 9.94
C PRO A 5 15.01 4.62 9.17
N ILE A 6 16.18 4.09 9.54
CA ILE A 6 16.75 2.93 8.86
C ILE A 6 15.88 1.70 9.13
N GLY A 7 15.30 1.13 8.06
CA GLY A 7 14.45 -0.06 8.14
C GLY A 7 13.04 0.20 8.67
N ILE A 8 12.59 1.46 8.71
CA ILE A 8 11.23 1.81 9.12
C ILE A 8 10.38 2.04 7.89
N ASP A 9 9.36 1.19 7.74
CA ASP A 9 8.37 1.22 6.65
C ASP A 9 6.96 1.57 7.14
N ASP A 10 6.74 1.65 8.46
CA ASP A 10 5.49 2.08 9.06
C ASP A 10 5.47 3.59 9.33
N PHE A 11 4.52 4.29 8.71
CA PHE A 11 4.39 5.74 8.82
C PHE A 11 4.04 6.20 10.24
N LYS A 12 3.17 5.47 10.96
CA LYS A 12 2.81 5.81 12.34
C LYS A 12 4.03 5.71 13.25
N LYS A 13 4.77 4.60 13.21
CA LYS A 13 6.01 4.40 13.96
C LYS A 13 7.03 5.48 13.66
N LEU A 14 7.16 5.86 12.39
CA LEU A 14 8.08 6.92 11.97
C LEU A 14 7.72 8.26 12.63
N ARG A 15 6.43 8.62 12.65
CA ARG A 15 5.94 9.90 13.19
C ARG A 15 5.95 9.94 14.72
N GLU A 16 5.50 8.88 15.39
CA GLU A 16 5.40 8.82 16.85
C GLU A 16 6.77 8.79 17.54
N ASN A 17 7.76 8.17 16.92
CA ASN A 17 9.13 8.10 17.45
C ASN A 17 10.03 9.26 16.98
N ASN A 18 9.46 10.29 16.33
CA ASN A 18 10.14 11.51 15.92
C ASN A 18 11.41 11.28 15.06
N PHE A 19 11.33 10.30 14.15
CA PHE A 19 12.40 10.06 13.17
C PHE A 19 12.50 11.21 12.16
N CYS A 20 13.65 11.33 11.50
CA CYS A 20 13.78 12.20 10.34
C CYS A 20 12.82 11.74 9.24
N TYR A 21 12.06 12.68 8.66
CA TYR A 21 11.05 12.41 7.65
C TYR A 21 11.07 13.50 6.59
N VAL A 22 11.25 13.09 5.34
CA VAL A 22 11.03 13.94 4.18
C VAL A 22 9.56 13.85 3.80
N ASP A 23 8.85 14.97 3.85
CA ASP A 23 7.40 14.97 3.69
C ASP A 23 6.96 14.69 2.24
N LYS A 24 6.36 13.51 2.03
CA LYS A 24 5.77 13.09 0.76
C LYS A 24 4.24 13.11 0.76
N SER A 25 3.61 13.77 1.72
CA SER A 25 2.15 13.75 1.91
C SER A 25 1.34 14.33 0.75
N LEU A 26 1.94 15.17 -0.10
CA LEU A 26 1.32 15.64 -1.34
C LEU A 26 1.05 14.51 -2.35
N PHE A 27 1.64 13.33 -2.15
CA PHE A 27 1.25 12.12 -2.88
C PHE A 27 -0.26 11.84 -2.79
N ILE A 28 -0.85 12.08 -1.62
CA ILE A 28 -2.28 11.90 -1.39
C ILE A 28 -3.10 12.88 -2.24
N GLN A 29 -2.60 14.11 -2.38
CA GLN A 29 -3.24 15.15 -3.19
C GLN A 29 -3.27 14.72 -4.66
N GLU A 30 -2.12 14.37 -5.22
CA GLU A 30 -2.01 13.96 -6.63
C GLU A 30 -2.84 12.70 -6.92
N LEU A 31 -2.94 11.78 -5.95
CA LEU A 31 -3.79 10.58 -6.07
C LEU A 31 -5.27 10.94 -6.16
N LEU A 32 -5.74 11.86 -5.30
CA LEU A 32 -7.14 12.31 -5.28
C LEU A 32 -7.51 13.17 -6.49
N ASP A 33 -6.54 13.88 -7.07
CA ASP A 33 -6.75 14.71 -8.25
C ASP A 33 -6.87 13.88 -9.54
N ASN A 34 -6.05 12.83 -9.69
CA ASN A 34 -6.05 11.99 -10.89
C ASN A 34 -7.18 10.95 -10.94
N ARG A 35 -7.75 10.55 -9.78
CA ARG A 35 -8.97 9.72 -9.66
C ARG A 35 -9.01 8.40 -10.46
N SER A 36 -7.89 7.72 -10.58
CA SER A 36 -7.85 6.37 -11.17
C SER A 36 -8.41 5.33 -10.20
N GLU A 37 -9.33 4.48 -10.67
CA GLU A 37 -9.96 3.44 -9.85
C GLU A 37 -8.94 2.38 -9.41
N VAL A 38 -7.96 2.03 -10.24
CA VAL A 38 -6.84 1.16 -9.86
C VAL A 38 -5.53 1.76 -10.36
N SER A 39 -4.66 2.13 -9.43
CA SER A 39 -3.34 2.72 -9.71
C SER A 39 -2.22 1.74 -9.34
N VAL A 40 -1.37 1.37 -10.30
CA VAL A 40 -0.22 0.49 -10.09
C VAL A 40 1.08 1.28 -10.18
N PHE A 41 1.76 1.44 -9.05
CA PHE A 41 3.01 2.16 -8.90
C PHE A 41 4.21 1.21 -9.01
N MET A 42 4.96 1.37 -10.09
CA MET A 42 6.20 0.63 -10.33
C MET A 42 7.39 1.52 -10.02
N ARG A 43 8.08 1.22 -8.92
CA ARG A 43 9.30 1.94 -8.51
C ARG A 43 10.37 0.95 -8.07
N PRO A 44 11.66 1.28 -8.22
CA PRO A 44 12.73 0.39 -7.80
C PRO A 44 12.69 0.06 -6.29
N ARG A 45 13.45 -0.95 -5.89
CA ARG A 45 13.56 -1.36 -4.48
C ARG A 45 14.04 -0.19 -3.61
N ARG A 46 13.51 -0.11 -2.38
CA ARG A 46 13.88 0.90 -1.36
C ARG A 46 13.54 2.36 -1.69
N PHE A 47 12.61 2.62 -2.61
CA PHE A 47 12.10 3.97 -2.93
C PHE A 47 10.94 4.45 -2.04
N GLY A 48 10.72 3.82 -0.89
CA GLY A 48 9.68 4.24 0.07
C GLY A 48 8.25 3.84 -0.32
N LYS A 49 8.06 2.83 -1.18
CA LYS A 49 6.73 2.34 -1.60
C LYS A 49 5.85 1.91 -0.42
N THR A 50 6.36 1.01 0.42
CA THR A 50 5.67 0.51 1.62
C THR A 50 5.32 1.63 2.59
N LEU A 51 6.26 2.56 2.82
CA LEU A 51 6.02 3.75 3.65
C LEU A 51 4.91 4.65 3.05
N GLY A 52 4.90 4.82 1.73
CA GLY A 52 3.84 5.53 1.01
C GLY A 52 2.47 4.87 1.21
N LEU A 53 2.37 3.54 1.05
CA LEU A 53 1.13 2.81 1.32
C LEU A 53 0.69 2.90 2.78
N SER A 54 1.62 2.76 3.73
CA SER A 54 1.35 2.94 5.16
C SER A 54 0.80 4.35 5.45
N MET A 55 1.37 5.39 4.83
CA MET A 55 0.85 6.75 4.91
C MET A 55 -0.58 6.86 4.34
N LEU A 56 -0.85 6.27 3.17
CA LEU A 56 -2.21 6.25 2.59
C LEU A 56 -3.20 5.54 3.52
N LYS A 57 -2.80 4.40 4.10
CA LYS A 57 -3.60 3.67 5.09
C LYS A 57 -4.00 4.58 6.23
N TYR A 58 -3.05 5.18 6.93
CA TYR A 58 -3.35 6.07 8.07
C TYR A 58 -4.13 7.32 7.66
N TYR A 59 -3.96 7.81 6.43
CA TYR A 59 -4.70 8.97 5.94
C TYR A 59 -6.18 8.66 5.75
N PHE A 60 -6.50 7.61 4.99
CA PHE A 60 -7.88 7.30 4.62
C PHE A 60 -8.63 6.50 5.67
N GLU A 61 -7.92 5.66 6.43
CA GLU A 61 -8.53 4.65 7.28
C GLU A 61 -9.27 5.26 8.47
N LYS A 62 -10.55 4.92 8.56
CA LYS A 62 -11.32 5.03 9.79
C LYS A 62 -11.01 3.82 10.69
N GLY A 63 -9.94 3.95 11.46
CA GLY A 63 -9.41 2.88 12.32
C GLY A 63 -10.24 2.67 13.59
N PHE A 64 -10.27 1.43 14.07
CA PHE A 64 -10.86 1.07 15.36
C PHE A 64 -9.87 0.21 16.14
N ASP A 65 -9.87 0.34 17.47
CA ASP A 65 -9.16 -0.57 18.35
C ASP A 65 -9.95 -1.90 18.52
N PRO A 66 -9.36 -2.95 19.13
CA PRO A 66 -10.05 -4.23 19.35
C PRO A 66 -11.33 -4.12 20.18
N ASP A 67 -11.44 -3.08 21.01
CA ASP A 67 -12.60 -2.80 21.84
C ASP A 67 -13.69 -2.01 21.08
N GLY A 68 -13.41 -1.62 19.83
CA GLY A 68 -14.33 -0.89 18.95
C GLY A 68 -14.31 0.63 19.09
N ASN A 69 -13.31 1.20 19.78
CA ASN A 69 -13.13 2.65 19.86
C ASN A 69 -12.41 3.20 18.63
N GLU A 70 -12.85 4.36 18.16
CA GLU A 70 -12.28 5.01 16.97
C GLU A 70 -10.84 5.52 17.24
N ILE A 71 -9.91 5.17 16.35
CA ILE A 71 -8.52 5.62 16.40
C ILE A 71 -8.37 6.90 15.58
N ASP A 72 -7.98 7.99 16.25
CA ASP A 72 -7.72 9.27 15.59
C ASP A 72 -6.30 9.35 15.00
N ASN A 73 -6.20 9.08 13.69
CA ASN A 73 -4.95 9.17 12.94
C ASN A 73 -4.58 10.61 12.52
N LYS A 74 -5.44 11.62 12.73
CA LYS A 74 -5.19 12.99 12.25
C LYS A 74 -3.90 13.58 12.80
N LYS A 75 -3.56 13.23 14.04
CA LYS A 75 -2.35 13.68 14.74
C LYS A 75 -1.06 13.33 14.00
N LEU A 76 -1.03 12.23 13.23
CA LEU A 76 0.14 11.79 12.48
C LEU A 76 0.51 12.77 11.35
N PHE A 77 -0.48 13.50 10.83
CA PHE A 77 -0.33 14.42 9.71
C PHE A 77 -0.07 15.87 10.12
N ASN A 78 -0.04 16.16 11.42
CA ASN A 78 0.26 17.50 11.92
C ASN A 78 1.62 17.98 11.41
N GLY A 79 1.64 19.18 10.80
CA GLY A 79 2.83 19.77 10.21
C GLY A 79 3.25 19.21 8.85
N LEU A 80 2.41 18.39 8.21
CA LEU A 80 2.64 17.92 6.84
C LEU A 80 1.88 18.77 5.80
N ASN A 81 2.42 18.83 4.60
CA ASN A 81 1.94 19.63 3.48
C ASN A 81 0.50 19.28 3.08
N ILE A 82 0.05 18.03 3.24
CA ILE A 82 -1.33 17.63 2.92
C ILE A 82 -2.39 18.37 3.77
N LEU A 83 -2.06 18.76 5.00
CA LEU A 83 -2.99 19.58 5.81
C LEU A 83 -3.06 21.02 5.29
N ASN A 84 -1.98 21.52 4.70
CA ASN A 84 -1.92 22.86 4.10
C ASN A 84 -2.59 22.91 2.72
N ALA A 85 -2.82 21.75 2.07
CA ALA A 85 -3.47 21.68 0.76
C ALA A 85 -4.98 22.04 0.79
N GLY A 86 -5.57 22.15 1.98
CA GLY A 86 -6.92 22.69 2.20
C GLY A 86 -8.02 21.65 2.44
N GLU A 87 -9.22 22.15 2.71
CA GLU A 87 -10.40 21.35 3.13
C GLU A 87 -10.86 20.31 2.09
N ASN A 88 -10.55 20.57 0.82
CA ASN A 88 -10.87 19.66 -0.28
C ASN A 88 -10.23 18.29 -0.11
N TYR A 89 -9.08 18.21 0.55
CA TYR A 89 -8.38 16.94 0.79
C TYR A 89 -8.66 16.42 2.20
N THR A 90 -8.61 17.28 3.23
CA THR A 90 -8.81 16.84 4.62
C THR A 90 -10.17 16.19 4.90
N LYS A 91 -11.21 16.48 4.09
CA LYS A 91 -12.51 15.80 4.17
C LYS A 91 -12.46 14.29 3.93
N TYR A 92 -11.43 13.79 3.24
CA TYR A 92 -11.25 12.35 2.98
C TYR A 92 -10.51 11.63 4.11
N MET A 93 -9.94 12.38 5.06
CA MET A 93 -9.11 11.83 6.13
C MET A 93 -9.95 11.07 7.17
N GLY A 94 -9.57 9.83 7.47
CA GLY A 94 -10.20 8.98 8.47
C GLY A 94 -11.65 8.63 8.16
N GLN A 95 -11.99 8.46 6.88
CA GLN A 95 -13.37 8.32 6.42
C GLN A 95 -13.71 6.94 5.87
N TYR A 96 -12.71 6.18 5.42
CA TYR A 96 -12.90 4.99 4.61
C TYR A 96 -12.48 3.74 5.38
N PRO A 97 -13.18 2.61 5.22
CA PRO A 97 -12.58 1.31 5.51
C PRO A 97 -11.45 1.06 4.50
N VAL A 98 -10.28 0.64 4.99
CA VAL A 98 -9.10 0.35 4.17
C VAL A 98 -8.72 -1.12 4.35
N ILE A 99 -8.56 -1.83 3.24
CA ILE A 99 -7.95 -3.15 3.19
C ILE A 99 -6.48 -2.95 2.81
N SER A 100 -5.54 -3.45 3.61
CA SER A 100 -4.11 -3.28 3.36
C SER A 100 -3.37 -4.61 3.48
N LEU A 101 -2.70 -5.05 2.42
CA LEU A 101 -2.02 -6.36 2.38
C LEU A 101 -0.63 -6.23 1.76
N SER A 102 0.34 -6.97 2.29
CA SER A 102 1.66 -7.14 1.68
C SER A 102 1.80 -8.55 1.12
N LEU A 103 2.10 -8.68 -0.17
CA LEU A 103 2.28 -10.00 -0.79
C LEU A 103 3.71 -10.54 -0.66
N LYS A 104 4.54 -9.89 0.17
CA LYS A 104 5.93 -10.26 0.43
C LYS A 104 6.09 -11.67 1.01
N CYS A 105 5.14 -12.10 1.84
CA CYS A 105 5.15 -13.38 2.53
C CYS A 105 5.14 -14.59 1.57
N ALA A 106 4.71 -14.40 0.32
CA ALA A 106 4.62 -15.44 -0.69
C ALA A 106 5.98 -15.88 -1.27
N LYS A 107 7.09 -15.26 -0.84
CA LYS A 107 8.43 -15.70 -1.22
C LYS A 107 8.81 -16.98 -0.46
N GLN A 108 8.34 -18.11 -0.96
CA GLN A 108 8.50 -19.43 -0.34
C GLN A 108 9.09 -20.47 -1.31
N PRO A 109 9.61 -21.60 -0.80
CA PRO A 109 10.23 -22.65 -1.62
C PRO A 109 9.27 -23.30 -2.63
N ASP A 110 7.99 -23.45 -2.28
CA ASP A 110 6.99 -24.12 -3.09
C ASP A 110 5.63 -23.39 -3.07
N PHE A 111 4.70 -23.87 -3.91
CA PHE A 111 3.38 -23.26 -4.06
C PHE A 111 2.53 -23.38 -2.78
N GLU A 112 2.56 -24.52 -2.09
CA GLU A 112 1.72 -24.75 -0.90
C GLU A 112 2.11 -23.78 0.20
N MET A 113 3.41 -23.66 0.51
CA MET A 113 3.92 -22.70 1.48
C MET A 113 3.63 -21.24 1.08
N ALA A 114 3.79 -20.90 -0.21
CA ALA A 114 3.51 -19.56 -0.71
C ALA A 114 2.02 -19.21 -0.59
N TYR A 115 1.15 -20.17 -0.91
CA TYR A 115 -0.30 -20.03 -0.86
C TYR A 115 -0.81 -19.93 0.58
N GLU A 116 -0.33 -20.78 1.49
CA GLU A 116 -0.64 -20.69 2.92
C GLU A 116 -0.17 -19.36 3.51
N SER A 117 1.01 -18.87 3.13
CA SER A 117 1.51 -17.56 3.58
C SER A 117 0.60 -16.41 3.13
N LEU A 118 0.03 -16.50 1.93
CA LEU A 118 -0.94 -15.51 1.42
C LEU A 118 -2.29 -15.62 2.14
N ILE A 119 -2.76 -16.83 2.41
CA ILE A 119 -3.96 -17.08 3.22
C ILE A 119 -3.80 -16.47 4.61
N ASP A 120 -2.64 -16.66 5.22
CA ASP A 120 -2.31 -16.12 6.54
C ASP A 120 -2.37 -14.60 6.58
N GLU A 121 -1.79 -13.94 5.57
CA GLU A 121 -1.85 -12.48 5.43
C GLU A 121 -3.29 -11.98 5.25
N ILE A 122 -4.07 -12.66 4.40
CA ILE A 122 -5.49 -12.31 4.20
C ILE A 122 -6.27 -12.52 5.51
N ALA A 123 -6.08 -13.65 6.20
CA ALA A 123 -6.77 -13.94 7.45
C ALA A 123 -6.44 -12.93 8.55
N GLN A 124 -5.19 -12.47 8.64
CA GLN A 124 -4.79 -11.39 9.55
C GLN A 124 -5.53 -10.08 9.24
N GLU A 125 -5.75 -9.77 7.96
CA GLU A 125 -6.51 -8.59 7.57
C GLU A 125 -8.00 -8.73 7.90
N PHE A 126 -8.58 -9.94 7.85
CA PHE A 126 -9.92 -10.20 8.38
C PHE A 126 -9.97 -10.00 9.90
N ASP A 127 -8.97 -10.50 10.63
CA ASP A 127 -8.90 -10.36 12.08
C ASP A 127 -8.75 -8.90 12.51
N ARG A 128 -7.97 -8.11 11.76
CA ARG A 128 -7.82 -6.66 11.97
C ARG A 128 -9.14 -5.89 11.88
N HIS A 129 -10.09 -6.38 11.08
CA HIS A 129 -11.43 -5.82 10.95
C HIS A 129 -12.49 -6.59 11.77
N SER A 130 -12.09 -7.44 12.71
CA SER A 130 -13.00 -8.30 13.48
C SER A 130 -14.07 -7.55 14.27
N HIS A 131 -13.84 -6.27 14.63
CA HIS A 131 -14.81 -5.41 15.31
C HIS A 131 -16.14 -5.30 14.55
N ILE A 132 -16.14 -5.48 13.22
CA ILE A 132 -17.36 -5.44 12.42
C ILE A 132 -18.33 -6.59 12.73
N LEU A 133 -17.87 -7.69 13.34
CA LEU A 133 -18.70 -8.83 13.75
C LEU A 133 -19.68 -8.46 14.87
N LEU A 134 -19.35 -7.45 15.66
CA LEU A 134 -20.22 -6.90 16.71
C LEU A 134 -21.42 -6.15 16.12
N ASN A 135 -21.33 -5.71 14.86
CA ASN A 135 -22.38 -4.94 14.21
C ASN A 135 -23.57 -5.83 13.80
N SER A 136 -24.79 -5.29 13.90
CA SER A 136 -26.03 -5.99 13.53
C SER A 136 -26.30 -6.01 12.02
N ASN A 137 -25.58 -5.22 11.22
CA ASN A 137 -25.79 -5.12 9.76
C ASN A 137 -25.32 -6.34 8.97
N LEU A 138 -24.47 -7.20 9.55
CA LEU A 138 -24.04 -8.45 8.93
C LEU A 138 -25.01 -9.58 9.26
N ASN A 139 -25.44 -10.34 8.26
CA ASN A 139 -26.33 -11.47 8.48
C ASN A 139 -25.58 -12.68 9.07
N SER A 140 -26.32 -13.67 9.58
CA SER A 140 -25.72 -14.83 10.25
C SER A 140 -24.75 -15.62 9.36
N ALA A 141 -25.07 -15.80 8.07
CA ALA A 141 -24.23 -16.51 7.13
C ALA A 141 -22.91 -15.76 6.85
N GLU A 142 -22.96 -14.43 6.72
CA GLU A 142 -21.79 -13.58 6.56
C GLU A 142 -20.90 -13.63 7.79
N LYS A 143 -21.48 -13.62 9.00
CA LYS A 143 -20.71 -13.75 10.24
C LYS A 143 -20.03 -15.12 10.36
N ILE A 144 -20.69 -16.19 9.92
CA ILE A 144 -20.08 -17.53 9.89
C ILE A 144 -18.92 -17.55 8.90
N GLN A 145 -19.15 -17.15 7.65
CA GLN A 145 -18.10 -17.11 6.63
C GLN A 145 -16.92 -16.22 7.04
N TYR A 146 -17.16 -15.09 7.69
CA TYR A 146 -16.11 -14.21 8.19
C TYR A 146 -15.25 -14.88 9.27
N ARG A 147 -15.87 -15.60 10.21
CA ARG A 147 -15.15 -16.39 11.22
C ARG A 147 -14.36 -17.52 10.58
N ASP A 148 -14.93 -18.20 9.60
CA ASP A 148 -14.24 -19.24 8.85
C ASP A 148 -12.98 -18.68 8.16
N MET A 149 -13.03 -17.46 7.61
CA MET A 149 -11.85 -16.79 7.04
C MET A 149 -10.76 -16.50 8.10
N ILE A 150 -11.13 -16.03 9.29
CA ILE A 150 -10.16 -15.82 10.39
C ILE A 150 -9.53 -17.15 10.82
N GLU A 151 -10.34 -18.20 10.93
CA GLU A 151 -9.91 -19.55 11.29
C GLU A 151 -9.24 -20.30 10.13
N LYS A 152 -9.01 -19.64 9.00
CA LYS A 152 -8.39 -20.16 7.78
C LYS A 152 -9.12 -21.37 7.17
N LYS A 153 -10.44 -21.43 7.35
CA LYS A 153 -11.33 -22.46 6.82
C LYS A 153 -11.99 -21.97 5.53
N GLY A 154 -11.56 -22.51 4.39
CA GLY A 154 -12.16 -22.16 3.11
C GLY A 154 -11.53 -22.95 1.96
N SER A 155 -12.29 -23.15 0.88
CA SER A 155 -11.74 -23.69 -0.37
C SER A 155 -11.02 -22.60 -1.16
N ASP A 156 -10.23 -22.99 -2.16
CA ASP A 156 -9.50 -22.04 -3.00
C ASP A 156 -10.40 -21.01 -3.68
N SER A 157 -11.61 -21.41 -4.07
CA SER A 157 -12.61 -20.52 -4.63
C SER A 157 -13.10 -19.44 -3.65
N VAL A 158 -13.08 -19.73 -2.36
CA VAL A 158 -13.46 -18.80 -1.29
C VAL A 158 -12.33 -17.80 -1.08
N TRP A 159 -11.08 -18.28 -1.02
CA TRP A 159 -9.90 -17.42 -0.90
C TRP A 159 -9.70 -16.50 -2.10
N ALA A 160 -9.92 -17.00 -3.32
CA ALA A 160 -9.90 -16.18 -4.53
C ALA A 160 -10.94 -15.03 -4.52
N LYS A 161 -11.95 -15.08 -3.64
CA LYS A 161 -12.97 -14.02 -3.48
C LYS A 161 -12.90 -13.32 -2.14
N ALA A 162 -11.87 -13.56 -1.33
CA ALA A 162 -11.79 -13.09 0.05
C ALA A 162 -11.83 -11.56 0.15
N LEU A 163 -11.06 -10.84 -0.68
CA LEU A 163 -11.02 -9.36 -0.61
C LEU A 163 -12.34 -8.73 -1.07
N ASN A 164 -13.01 -9.32 -2.06
CA ASN A 164 -14.34 -8.90 -2.48
C ASN A 164 -15.36 -9.08 -1.35
N PHE A 165 -15.33 -10.25 -0.70
CA PHE A 165 -16.18 -10.55 0.44
C PHE A 165 -15.93 -9.59 1.61
N LEU A 166 -14.66 -9.35 1.97
CA LEU A 166 -14.29 -8.39 3.01
C LEU A 166 -14.78 -6.98 2.65
N SER A 167 -14.56 -6.55 1.41
CA SER A 167 -15.02 -5.24 0.93
C SER A 167 -16.53 -5.06 1.09
N ARG A 168 -17.30 -6.11 0.76
CA ARG A 168 -18.76 -6.11 0.90
C ARG A 168 -19.21 -6.00 2.35
N CYS A 169 -18.56 -6.72 3.26
CA CYS A 169 -18.83 -6.66 4.70
C CYS A 169 -18.51 -5.27 5.27
N LEU A 170 -17.35 -4.72 4.92
CA LEU A 170 -16.93 -3.38 5.34
C LEU A 170 -17.90 -2.30 4.83
N LYS A 171 -18.29 -2.32 3.55
CA LYS A 171 -19.26 -1.35 3.02
C LYS A 171 -20.62 -1.40 3.72
N LYS A 172 -21.09 -2.58 4.11
CA LYS A 172 -22.36 -2.71 4.86
C LYS A 172 -22.30 -2.04 6.23
N VAL A 173 -21.16 -2.16 6.91
CA VAL A 173 -20.98 -1.63 8.27
C VAL A 173 -20.66 -0.14 8.25
N TYR A 174 -19.73 0.28 7.39
CA TYR A 174 -19.25 1.67 7.33
C TYR A 174 -20.11 2.58 6.45
N ARG A 175 -20.97 2.00 5.59
CA ARG A 175 -21.78 2.73 4.58
C ARG A 175 -20.94 3.57 3.62
N LYS A 176 -19.65 3.24 3.47
CA LYS A 176 -18.73 3.80 2.49
C LYS A 176 -18.08 2.68 1.67
N ASN A 177 -17.67 3.02 0.46
CA ASN A 177 -16.81 2.16 -0.34
C ASN A 177 -15.45 1.96 0.34
N VAL A 178 -14.73 0.93 -0.09
CA VAL A 178 -13.50 0.44 0.52
C VAL A 178 -12.31 0.81 -0.36
N ILE A 179 -11.22 1.23 0.27
CA ILE A 179 -9.94 1.44 -0.43
C ILE A 179 -9.09 0.19 -0.23
N ILE A 180 -8.48 -0.31 -1.32
CA ILE A 180 -7.61 -1.49 -1.27
C ILE A 180 -6.16 -1.09 -1.56
N LEU A 181 -5.26 -1.39 -0.64
CA LEU A 181 -3.83 -1.11 -0.72
C LEU A 181 -3.08 -2.45 -0.79
N LEU A 182 -2.36 -2.71 -1.88
CA LEU A 182 -1.62 -3.96 -2.09
C LEU A 182 -0.14 -3.66 -2.30
N ASP A 183 0.72 -4.14 -1.42
CA ASP A 183 2.17 -3.99 -1.55
C ASP A 183 2.83 -5.23 -2.16
N GLU A 184 3.95 -4.99 -2.85
CA GLU A 184 4.85 -5.98 -3.42
C GLU A 184 4.15 -7.06 -4.26
N TYR A 185 3.22 -6.64 -5.12
CA TYR A 185 2.40 -7.55 -5.93
C TYR A 185 3.22 -8.49 -6.84
N ASP A 186 4.43 -8.07 -7.20
CA ASP A 186 5.35 -8.78 -8.07
C ASP A 186 6.17 -9.86 -7.36
N VAL A 187 6.32 -9.81 -6.04
CA VAL A 187 7.13 -10.76 -5.26
C VAL A 187 6.65 -12.22 -5.37
N PRO A 188 5.34 -12.54 -5.21
CA PRO A 188 4.85 -13.90 -5.40
C PRO A 188 5.19 -14.46 -6.78
N LEU A 189 5.09 -13.61 -7.79
CA LEU A 189 5.18 -13.99 -9.20
C LEU A 189 6.65 -14.11 -9.66
N GLU A 190 7.52 -13.22 -9.20
CA GLU A 190 8.98 -13.35 -9.36
C GLU A 190 9.45 -14.67 -8.71
N ASN A 191 9.04 -14.93 -7.48
CA ASN A 191 9.41 -16.14 -6.76
C ASN A 191 8.90 -17.41 -7.46
N ALA A 192 7.62 -17.43 -7.85
CA ALA A 192 7.01 -18.55 -8.55
C ALA A 192 7.68 -18.85 -9.90
N TYR A 193 8.18 -17.83 -10.59
CA TYR A 193 8.96 -17.99 -11.82
C TYR A 193 10.28 -18.75 -11.56
N PHE A 194 11.02 -18.35 -10.52
CA PHE A 194 12.30 -19.00 -10.19
C PHE A 194 12.14 -20.41 -9.60
N GLN A 195 11.07 -20.66 -8.85
CA GLN A 195 10.82 -21.95 -8.19
C GLN A 195 9.99 -22.92 -9.05
N GLY A 196 9.50 -22.50 -10.21
CA GLY A 196 8.83 -23.38 -11.18
C GLY A 196 7.31 -23.59 -10.98
N PHE A 197 6.65 -22.75 -10.16
CA PHE A 197 5.20 -22.81 -9.92
C PHE A 197 4.42 -21.57 -10.42
N TYR A 198 4.98 -20.87 -11.41
CA TYR A 198 4.45 -19.60 -11.95
C TYR A 198 2.96 -19.66 -12.34
N GLY A 199 2.52 -20.74 -13.01
CA GLY A 199 1.14 -20.89 -13.47
C GLY A 199 0.13 -20.89 -12.33
N GLN A 200 0.36 -21.73 -11.31
CA GLN A 200 -0.52 -21.86 -10.14
C GLN A 200 -0.65 -20.54 -9.38
N MET A 201 0.48 -19.86 -9.16
CA MET A 201 0.48 -18.56 -8.46
C MET A 201 -0.20 -17.46 -9.28
N THR A 202 0.06 -17.42 -10.59
CA THR A 202 -0.58 -16.46 -11.51
C THR A 202 -2.10 -16.64 -11.51
N ASP A 203 -2.59 -17.88 -11.57
CA ASP A 203 -4.02 -18.19 -11.57
C ASP A 203 -4.71 -17.73 -10.29
N PHE A 204 -4.08 -17.96 -9.14
CA PHE A 204 -4.61 -17.50 -7.86
C PHE A 204 -4.63 -15.97 -7.75
N ILE A 205 -3.49 -15.30 -7.99
CA ILE A 205 -3.38 -13.84 -7.90
C ILE A 205 -4.32 -13.15 -8.89
N ARG A 206 -4.43 -13.67 -10.12
CA ARG A 206 -5.39 -13.18 -11.12
C ARG A 206 -6.81 -13.27 -10.60
N SER A 207 -7.22 -14.43 -10.09
CA SER A 207 -8.58 -14.63 -9.57
C SER A 207 -8.89 -13.70 -8.40
N LEU A 208 -7.92 -13.52 -7.49
CA LEU A 208 -8.02 -12.60 -6.36
C LEU A 208 -8.19 -11.15 -6.82
N PHE A 209 -7.37 -10.70 -7.77
CA PHE A 209 -7.36 -9.33 -8.27
C PHE A 209 -8.60 -9.03 -9.12
N GLU A 210 -9.02 -9.94 -10.00
CA GLU A 210 -10.25 -9.76 -10.80
C GLU A 210 -11.48 -9.62 -9.90
N SER A 211 -11.56 -10.43 -8.83
CA SER A 211 -12.64 -10.37 -7.85
C SER A 211 -12.63 -9.07 -7.05
N ALA A 212 -11.46 -8.60 -6.63
CA ALA A 212 -11.29 -7.44 -5.77
C ALA A 212 -11.34 -6.09 -6.49
N LEU A 213 -10.83 -6.04 -7.73
CA LEU A 213 -10.50 -4.78 -8.43
C LEU A 213 -11.36 -4.50 -9.67
N LYS A 214 -11.90 -5.54 -10.33
CA LYS A 214 -12.74 -5.36 -11.54
C LYS A 214 -14.22 -5.41 -11.22
N SER A 215 -14.64 -6.46 -10.52
CA SER A 215 -16.06 -6.78 -10.32
C SER A 215 -16.60 -6.26 -8.98
N ASN A 216 -15.88 -5.35 -8.33
CA ASN A 216 -16.14 -4.95 -6.96
C ASN A 216 -16.85 -3.59 -6.91
N VAL A 217 -18.18 -3.62 -6.90
CA VAL A 217 -19.03 -2.42 -6.69
C VAL A 217 -18.87 -1.76 -5.31
N ASN A 218 -18.05 -2.35 -4.44
CA ASN A 218 -17.74 -1.83 -3.11
C ASN A 218 -16.38 -1.12 -3.06
N LEU A 219 -15.61 -1.13 -4.15
CA LEU A 219 -14.31 -0.46 -4.25
C LEU A 219 -14.51 1.04 -4.45
N GLU A 220 -13.72 1.85 -3.75
CA GLU A 220 -13.59 3.29 -4.02
C GLU A 220 -12.44 3.53 -5.01
N PHE A 221 -11.25 3.05 -4.65
CA PHE A 221 -10.10 2.91 -5.53
C PHE A 221 -9.09 1.95 -4.91
N ALA A 222 -8.10 1.50 -5.69
CA ALA A 222 -7.00 0.68 -5.23
C ALA A 222 -5.64 1.28 -5.60
N VAL A 223 -4.67 1.09 -4.70
CA VAL A 223 -3.27 1.43 -4.93
C VAL A 223 -2.43 0.17 -4.77
N ILE A 224 -1.69 -0.17 -5.82
CA ILE A 224 -0.85 -1.36 -5.87
C ILE A 224 0.59 -0.92 -6.08
N THR A 225 1.53 -1.46 -5.33
CA THR A 225 2.95 -1.15 -5.47
C THR A 225 3.76 -2.39 -5.81
N GLY A 226 4.79 -2.21 -6.64
CA GLY A 226 5.72 -3.27 -7.00
C GLY A 226 6.99 -2.73 -7.65
N CYS A 227 7.94 -3.62 -7.95
CA CYS A 227 9.18 -3.27 -8.65
C CYS A 227 9.10 -3.59 -10.14
N LEU A 228 8.67 -4.81 -10.45
CA LEU A 228 8.65 -5.35 -11.80
C LEU A 228 7.38 -4.95 -12.55
N ARG A 229 7.50 -4.88 -13.87
CA ARG A 229 6.35 -4.79 -14.76
C ARG A 229 5.97 -6.19 -15.19
N ILE A 230 4.93 -6.74 -14.57
CA ILE A 230 4.32 -7.98 -15.03
C ILE A 230 3.33 -7.62 -16.15
N THR A 231 3.37 -8.37 -17.25
CA THR A 231 2.61 -8.06 -18.47
C THR A 231 1.11 -8.00 -18.20
N LYS A 232 0.41 -7.11 -18.92
CA LYS A 232 -1.05 -7.01 -18.80
C LYS A 232 -1.75 -8.31 -19.19
N GLU A 233 -1.12 -9.15 -20.02
CA GLU A 233 -1.66 -10.45 -20.42
C GLU A 233 -1.64 -11.55 -19.34
N SER A 234 -1.05 -11.34 -18.14
CA SER A 234 -0.94 -12.42 -17.13
C SER A 234 -1.90 -12.29 -15.94
N ILE A 235 -1.72 -11.30 -15.07
CA ILE A 235 -2.54 -11.12 -13.85
C ILE A 235 -3.53 -9.96 -13.94
N PHE A 236 -3.25 -9.00 -14.83
CA PHE A 236 -4.11 -7.83 -15.05
C PHE A 236 -5.03 -8.02 -16.26
N THR A 237 -5.04 -9.23 -16.84
CA THR A 237 -5.95 -9.61 -17.91
C THR A 237 -7.37 -9.37 -17.45
N GLY A 238 -8.11 -8.56 -18.20
CA GLY A 238 -9.48 -8.21 -17.88
C GLY A 238 -9.66 -6.94 -17.04
N LEU A 239 -8.63 -6.39 -16.39
CA LEU A 239 -8.72 -5.10 -15.69
C LEU A 239 -8.62 -3.95 -16.70
N ASN A 240 -9.76 -3.39 -17.07
CA ASN A 240 -9.87 -2.26 -18.01
C ASN A 240 -9.81 -0.88 -17.32
N ASN A 241 -9.81 -0.84 -15.99
CA ASN A 241 -9.82 0.35 -15.13
C ASN A 241 -8.44 0.66 -14.51
N LEU A 242 -7.36 0.14 -15.11
CA LEU A 242 -6.03 0.12 -14.52
C LEU A 242 -5.05 1.13 -15.13
N GLU A 243 -4.55 2.04 -14.29
CA GLU A 243 -3.48 2.99 -14.62
C GLU A 243 -2.11 2.45 -14.18
N MET A 244 -1.18 2.34 -15.13
CA MET A 244 0.20 1.90 -14.86
C MET A 244 1.13 3.10 -14.73
N ILE A 245 1.63 3.34 -13.53
CA ILE A 245 2.51 4.47 -13.21
C ILE A 245 3.94 3.95 -13.06
N THR A 246 4.72 4.14 -14.12
CA THR A 246 6.11 3.69 -14.22
C THR A 246 7.09 4.84 -14.01
N ILE A 247 8.40 4.55 -14.00
CA ILE A 247 9.46 5.57 -13.96
C ILE A 247 9.44 6.53 -15.16
N ARG A 248 8.71 6.21 -16.25
CA ARG A 248 8.61 7.06 -17.43
C ARG A 248 7.53 8.14 -17.29
N ASN A 249 6.60 7.97 -16.36
CA ASN A 249 5.53 8.93 -16.11
C ASN A 249 6.09 10.14 -15.35
N THR A 250 5.65 11.34 -15.72
CA THR A 250 6.01 12.58 -15.00
C THR A 250 5.19 12.74 -13.72
N ASN A 251 3.96 12.25 -13.72
CA ASN A 251 3.07 12.26 -12.56
C ASN A 251 3.66 11.34 -11.48
N TYR A 252 3.57 11.76 -10.22
CA TYR A 252 4.11 11.05 -9.06
C TYR A 252 5.63 10.82 -9.07
N ALA A 253 6.38 11.56 -9.89
CA ALA A 253 7.84 11.42 -9.97
C ALA A 253 8.52 11.85 -8.66
N GLU A 254 8.02 12.91 -8.02
CA GLU A 254 8.60 13.51 -6.82
C GLU A 254 8.20 12.80 -5.52
N HIS A 255 7.20 11.91 -5.56
CA HIS A 255 6.65 11.28 -4.37
C HIS A 255 7.35 9.99 -3.93
N PHE A 256 8.19 9.43 -4.81
CA PHE A 256 9.00 8.25 -4.50
C PHE A 256 10.47 8.58 -4.71
N GLY A 257 11.29 8.41 -3.66
CA GLY A 257 12.67 8.89 -3.67
C GLY A 257 12.83 10.29 -3.08
N PHE A 258 14.07 10.78 -3.02
CA PHE A 258 14.37 12.15 -2.61
C PHE A 258 14.79 12.98 -3.81
N THR A 259 14.25 14.18 -3.94
CA THR A 259 14.70 15.17 -4.93
C THR A 259 16.01 15.81 -4.46
N GLU A 260 16.74 16.41 -5.40
CA GLU A 260 17.96 17.19 -5.10
C GLU A 260 17.76 18.22 -3.97
N LYS A 261 16.60 18.89 -3.97
CA LYS A 261 16.26 19.88 -2.93
C LYS A 261 16.08 19.24 -1.56
N GLU A 262 15.43 18.08 -1.50
CA GLU A 262 15.20 17.37 -0.23
C GLU A 262 16.50 16.76 0.31
N VAL A 263 17.37 16.25 -0.55
CA VAL A 263 18.70 15.80 -0.15
C VAL A 263 19.52 16.96 0.40
N ALA A 264 19.50 18.12 -0.27
CA ALA A 264 20.19 19.31 0.22
C ALA A 264 19.68 19.75 1.60
N ASN A 265 18.36 19.79 1.81
CA ASN A 265 17.77 20.12 3.10
C ASN A 265 18.16 19.09 4.18
N LEU A 266 18.15 17.79 3.83
CA LEU A 266 18.57 16.73 4.75
C LEU A 266 20.03 16.91 5.19
N LEU A 267 20.95 17.20 4.25
CA LEU A 267 22.35 17.43 4.59
C LEU A 267 22.53 18.68 5.47
N SER A 268 21.73 19.71 5.24
CA SER A 268 21.69 20.93 6.07
C SER A 268 21.23 20.64 7.50
N ASP A 269 20.14 19.89 7.67
CA ASP A 269 19.60 19.51 8.98
C ASP A 269 20.60 18.73 9.86
N TYR A 270 21.53 18.01 9.22
CA TYR A 270 22.58 17.24 9.90
C TYR A 270 23.95 17.95 9.90
N GLY A 271 24.07 19.15 9.32
CA GLY A 271 25.29 19.96 9.33
C GLY A 271 26.44 19.40 8.50
N ILE A 272 26.12 18.66 7.42
CA ILE A 272 27.08 18.01 6.50
C ILE A 272 26.88 18.43 5.04
N GLU A 273 26.50 19.69 4.82
CA GLU A 273 26.22 20.26 3.51
C GLU A 273 27.39 20.16 2.53
N GLU A 274 28.63 20.19 3.06
CA GLU A 274 29.85 20.06 2.29
C GLU A 274 29.97 18.74 1.54
N LYS A 275 29.32 17.68 2.04
CA LYS A 275 29.30 16.35 1.42
C LYS A 275 28.32 16.22 0.26
N ARG A 276 27.58 17.28 -0.09
CA ARG A 276 26.58 17.24 -1.16
C ARG A 276 27.14 16.75 -2.50
N LYS A 277 28.37 17.15 -2.85
CA LYS A 277 29.03 16.68 -4.09
C LYS A 277 29.29 15.18 -4.05
N GLU A 278 29.78 14.68 -2.91
CA GLU A 278 30.04 13.25 -2.71
C GLU A 278 28.73 12.46 -2.78
N VAL A 279 27.67 12.89 -2.09
CA VAL A 279 26.35 12.26 -2.15
C VAL A 279 25.82 12.21 -3.59
N ARG A 280 26.01 13.29 -4.35
CA ARG A 280 25.65 13.33 -5.77
C ARG A 280 26.44 12.31 -6.59
N GLU A 281 27.75 12.28 -6.46
CA GLU A 281 28.61 11.36 -7.21
C GLU A 281 28.29 9.89 -6.93
N TRP A 282 27.94 9.55 -5.69
CA TRP A 282 27.69 8.17 -5.27
C TRP A 282 26.25 7.70 -5.49
N TYR A 283 25.27 8.60 -5.37
CA TYR A 283 23.85 8.22 -5.24
C TYR A 283 22.89 8.92 -6.22
N ASP A 284 23.36 9.88 -7.01
CA ASP A 284 22.62 10.40 -8.17
C ASP A 284 22.61 9.36 -9.28
N GLY A 285 21.51 9.22 -10.01
CA GLY A 285 21.43 8.24 -11.09
C GLY A 285 20.05 7.72 -11.45
N TYR A 286 19.00 8.11 -10.72
CA TYR A 286 17.63 7.78 -11.11
C TYR A 286 16.91 9.02 -11.65
N ARG A 287 16.22 8.83 -12.77
CA ARG A 287 15.39 9.85 -13.39
C ARG A 287 13.98 9.33 -13.57
N PHE A 288 13.03 9.90 -12.84
CA PHE A 288 11.60 9.60 -12.97
C PHE A 288 10.93 10.70 -13.79
N GLY A 289 10.46 10.35 -14.99
CA GLY A 289 9.98 11.33 -15.96
C GLY A 289 11.06 12.38 -16.27
N LYS A 290 10.90 13.58 -15.71
CA LYS A 290 11.85 14.69 -15.86
C LYS A 290 12.61 15.03 -14.57
N THR A 291 12.31 14.37 -13.46
CA THR A 291 12.84 14.67 -12.13
C THR A 291 13.99 13.73 -11.80
N GLU A 292 15.12 14.31 -11.36
CA GLU A 292 16.23 13.58 -10.76
C GLU A 292 15.88 13.21 -9.32
N VAL A 293 16.02 11.92 -9.00
CA VAL A 293 15.66 11.37 -7.71
C VAL A 293 16.77 10.46 -7.19
N TYR A 294 16.95 10.51 -5.87
CA TYR A 294 17.90 9.71 -5.12
C TYR A 294 17.19 8.55 -4.45
N ASN A 295 17.90 7.44 -4.29
CA ASN A 295 17.42 6.32 -3.50
C ASN A 295 17.43 6.70 -2.00
N PRO A 296 16.27 6.69 -1.31
CA PRO A 296 16.18 7.10 0.10
C PRO A 296 17.08 6.28 1.02
N TRP A 297 17.15 4.97 0.81
CA TRP A 297 17.99 4.10 1.65
C TRP A 297 19.47 4.44 1.51
N SER A 298 19.94 4.66 0.29
CA SER A 298 21.34 5.00 0.04
C SER A 298 21.73 6.35 0.62
N VAL A 299 20.82 7.33 0.64
CA VAL A 299 21.09 8.66 1.21
C VAL A 299 21.05 8.65 2.73
N ILE A 300 20.18 7.83 3.33
CA ILE A 300 20.00 7.75 4.79
C ILE A 300 21.11 6.94 5.47
N ASN A 301 21.66 5.92 4.79
CA ASN A 301 22.62 4.98 5.38
C ASN A 301 24.07 5.40 5.15
#